data_AF-A0A7X9BXL7-F1
#
_entry.id   AF-A0A7X9BXL7-F1
#
_cell.length_a   1.000
_cell.length_b   1.000
_cell.length_c   1.000
_cell.angle_alpha   90.00
_cell.angle_beta   90.00
_cell.angle_gamma   90.00
#
_symmetry.space_group_name_H-M   'P 1'
#
loop_
_entity.id
_entity.type
_entity.pdbx_description
1 polymer ?
#
loop_
_entity_poly.entity_id
_entity_poly.type
_entity_poly.pdbx_seq_one_letter_code
_entity_poly.pdbx_strand_id
1 'polypeptide(L)' 'QALATGASVVCTACPFCLTMFSDGIGAREAGETTKALDLAEVIAQGLN' A
#
# COMPACT_ATOMS: atom_id res chain seq x y z
N GLN A 1 -8.91 9.46 -0.72
CA GLN A 1 -9.36 8.80 -1.96
C GLN A 1 -9.02 7.32 -1.94
N ALA A 2 -7.74 6.90 -1.87
CA ALA A 2 -7.37 5.48 -1.85
C ALA A 2 -8.11 4.64 -0.78
N LEU A 3 -8.14 5.09 0.49
CA LEU A 3 -8.87 4.36 1.54
C LEU A 3 -10.38 4.23 1.29
N ALA A 4 -10.98 5.16 0.56
CA ALA A 4 -12.42 5.16 0.30
C ALA A 4 -12.83 4.09 -0.75
N THR A 5 -11.88 3.50 -1.47
CA THR A 5 -12.16 2.43 -2.43
C THR A 5 -12.34 1.07 -1.76
N GLY A 6 -11.96 0.94 -0.48
CA GLY A 6 -11.96 -0.34 0.24
C GLY A 6 -10.86 -1.31 -0.21
N ALA A 7 -9.88 -0.85 -0.99
CA ALA A 7 -8.75 -1.68 -1.39
C ALA A 7 -7.87 -2.03 -0.19
N SER A 8 -7.54 -3.31 -0.02
CA SER A 8 -6.63 -3.80 1.03
C SER A 8 -5.16 -3.49 0.74
N VAL A 9 -4.83 -3.20 -0.52
CA VAL A 9 -3.47 -2.91 -0.98
C VAL A 9 -3.46 -1.70 -1.90
N VAL A 10 -2.50 -0.80 -1.68
CA VAL A 10 -2.10 0.26 -2.60
C VAL A 10 -0.73 -0.11 -3.18
N CYS A 11 -0.71 -0.45 -4.47
CA CYS A 11 0.52 -0.83 -5.18
C CYS A 11 1.15 0.38 -5.86
N THR A 12 2.49 0.50 -5.81
CA THR A 12 3.25 1.54 -6.54
C THR A 12 4.61 1.02 -6.99
N ALA A 13 5.09 1.48 -8.16
CA ALA A 13 6.46 1.22 -8.62
C ALA A 13 7.43 2.38 -8.33
N CYS A 14 6.96 3.44 -7.68
CA CYS A 14 7.77 4.59 -7.31
C CYS A 14 8.17 4.52 -5.82
N PRO A 15 9.48 4.51 -5.47
CA PRO A 15 9.96 4.42 -4.09
C PRO A 15 9.48 5.59 -3.22
N PHE A 16 9.46 6.80 -3.78
CA PHE A 16 8.97 7.97 -3.05
C PHE A 16 7.48 7.85 -2.71
N CYS A 17 6.68 7.36 -3.66
CA CYS A 17 5.25 7.15 -3.43
C CYS A 17 5.01 6.04 -2.40
N LEU A 18 5.85 4.99 -2.36
CA LEU A 18 5.73 3.94 -1.37
C LEU A 18 5.87 4.51 0.05
N THR A 19 6.91 5.31 0.29
CA THR A 19 7.08 6.02 1.58
C THR A 19 5.89 6.92 1.86
N MET A 20 5.48 7.75 0.89
CA MET A 20 4.37 8.69 1.07
C MET A 20 3.05 8.00 1.41
N PHE A 21 2.75 6.86 0.78
CA PHE A 21 1.55 6.10 1.09
C PHE A 21 1.63 5.39 2.45
N SER A 22 2.77 4.78 2.77
CA SER A 22 2.98 4.16 4.09
C SER A 22 2.80 5.18 5.22
N ASP A 23 3.41 6.36 5.10
CA ASP A 23 3.27 7.44 6.07
C ASP A 23 1.82 7.93 6.15
N GLY A 24 1.16 8.13 4.99
CA GLY A 24 -0.23 8.58 4.91
C GLY A 24 -1.23 7.58 5.50
N ILE A 25 -1.00 6.28 5.30
CA ILE A 25 -1.81 5.20 5.90
C ILE A 25 -1.61 5.17 7.41
N GLY A 26 -0.36 5.28 7.88
CA GLY A 26 -0.03 5.33 9.30
C GLY A 26 -0.66 6.55 10.00
N ALA A 27 -0.56 7.73 9.41
CA ALA A 27 -1.15 8.97 9.93
C ALA A 27 -2.69 8.94 10.00
N ARG A 28 -3.33 7.98 9.33
CA ARG A 28 -4.79 7.76 9.34
C ARG A 28 -5.18 6.52 10.13
N GLU A 29 -4.24 5.90 10.84
CA GLU A 29 -4.45 4.68 11.64
C GLU A 29 -5.08 3.53 10.82
N ALA A 30 -4.82 3.49 9.51
CA ALA A 30 -5.49 2.58 8.58
C ALA A 30 -4.68 1.29 8.28
N GLY A 31 -3.52 1.10 8.93
CA GLY A 31 -2.56 0.04 8.62
C GLY A 31 -3.07 -1.39 8.81
N GLU A 32 -4.13 -1.59 9.62
CA GLU A 32 -4.79 -2.89 9.76
C GLU A 32 -5.65 -3.26 8.54
N THR A 33 -6.17 -2.25 7.83
CA THR A 33 -7.12 -2.45 6.72
C THR A 33 -6.49 -2.31 5.35
N THR A 34 -5.48 -1.45 5.22
CA THR A 34 -4.83 -1.13 3.94
C THR A 34 -3.32 -1.08 4.13
N LYS A 35 -2.58 -1.68 3.20
CA LYS A 35 -1.11 -1.62 3.15
C LYS A 35 -0.62 -1.00 1.84
N ALA A 36 0.48 -0.26 1.91
CA ALA A 36 1.22 0.12 0.71
C ALA A 36 2.26 -0.95 0.43
N LEU A 37 2.33 -1.41 -0.82
CA LEU A 37 3.31 -2.40 -1.29
C LEU A 37 3.91 -1.96 -2.61
N ASP A 38 5.13 -2.38 -2.89
CA ASP A 38 5.71 -2.22 -4.21
C ASP A 38 5.32 -3.35 -5.17
N LEU A 39 5.58 -3.14 -6.46
CA LEU A 39 5.24 -4.10 -7.51
C LEU A 39 5.94 -5.46 -7.30
N ALA A 40 7.20 -5.47 -6.86
CA ALA A 40 7.94 -6.71 -6.65
C ALA A 40 7.37 -7.51 -5.47
N GLU A 41 6.99 -6.83 -4.39
CA GLU A 41 6.33 -7.44 -3.23
C GLU A 41 4.97 -8.05 -3.60
N VAL A 42 4.16 -7.35 -4.40
CA VAL A 42 2.87 -7.86 -4.87
C VAL A 42 3.04 -9.10 -5.74
N ILE A 43 4.02 -9.10 -6.66
CA ILE A 43 4.32 -10.27 -7.48
C ILE A 43 4.80 -11.43 -6.60
N ALA A 44 5.68 -11.17 -5.63
CA ALA A 44 6.17 -12.20 -4.72
C ALA A 44 5.04 -12.87 -3.91
N GLN A 45 4.02 -12.12 -3.49
CA GLN A 45 2.85 -12.68 -2.82
C GLN A 45 2.01 -13.59 -3.73
N GLY A 46 1.96 -13.31 -5.03
CA GLY A 46 1.24 -14.13 -6.01
C GLY A 46 2.02 -15.33 -6.53
N LEU A 47 3.29 -15.50 -6.15
CA LEU A 47 4.12 -16.65 -6.51
C LEU A 47 4.05 -17.81 -5.50
N ASN A 48 3.33 -17.63 -4.39
CA ASN A 48 2.97 -18.66 -3.42
C ASN A 48 1.57 -19.23 -3.68
#